data_AF-A0A9X4DB90-F1
#
_entry.id   AF-A0A9X4DB90-F1
#
_cell.length_a   1.000
_cell.length_b   1.000
_cell.length_c   1.000
_cell.angle_alpha   90.00
_cell.angle_beta   90.00
_cell.angle_gamma   90.00
#
_symmetry.space_group_name_H-M   'P 1'
#
loop_
_entity.id
_entity.type
_entity.pdbx_description
1 polymer ?
#
loop_
_entity_poly.entity_id
_entity_poly.type
_entity_poly.pdbx_seq_one_letter_code
_entity_poly.pdbx_strand_id
1 'polypeptide(L)' 'MRALPLELEQRIALLEEEQNQGADFDTATWFWLIILGVIIPVAVAVWGWA' A
#
# COMPACT_ATOMS: atom_id res chain seq x y z
N MET A 1 2.74 -31.23 4.79
CA MET A 1 3.30 -29.87 4.56
C MET A 1 4.81 -30.03 4.48
N ARG A 2 5.47 -29.48 3.46
CA ARG A 2 6.93 -29.59 3.31
C ARG A 2 7.58 -28.57 4.27
N ALA A 3 8.63 -28.95 4.99
CA ALA A 3 9.37 -28.01 5.84
C ALA A 3 9.95 -26.89 4.98
N LEU A 4 9.89 -25.65 5.48
CA LEU A 4 10.47 -24.52 4.80
C LEU A 4 12.00 -24.54 4.97
N PRO A 5 12.76 -24.08 3.97
CA PRO A 5 14.16 -23.73 4.15
C PRO A 5 14.35 -22.78 5.35
N LEU A 6 15.37 -23.03 6.17
CA LEU A 6 15.65 -22.26 7.40
C LEU A 6 15.72 -20.74 7.16
N GLU A 7 16.30 -20.33 6.04
CA GLU A 7 16.38 -18.91 5.65
C GLU A 7 14.99 -18.29 5.47
N LEU A 8 14.04 -19.03 4.88
CA LEU A 8 12.69 -18.54 4.68
C LEU A 8 11.95 -18.41 6.01
N GLU A 9 12.12 -19.37 6.92
CA GLU A 9 11.54 -19.27 8.28
C GLU A 9 12.06 -18.02 9.01
N GLN A 10 13.36 -17.72 8.90
CA GLN A 10 13.95 -16.52 9.50
C GLN A 10 13.40 -15.22 8.90
N ARG A 11 13.29 -15.15 7.56
CA ARG A 11 12.74 -13.97 6.88
C ARG A 11 11.26 -13.75 7.19
N ILE A 12 10.48 -14.83 7.28
CA ILE A 12 9.08 -14.77 7.67
C ILE A 12 8.96 -14.25 9.09
N ALA A 13 9.73 -14.80 10.03
CA ALA A 13 9.73 -14.34 11.41
C ALA A 13 10.04 -12.83 11.53
N LEU A 14 10.97 -12.31 10.71
CA LEU A 14 11.24 -10.87 10.64
C LEU A 14 10.03 -10.08 10.11
N LEU A 15 9.36 -10.56 9.07
CA LEU A 15 8.19 -9.86 8.48
C LEU A 15 6.94 -9.92 9.38
N GLU A 16 6.84 -10.91 10.27
CA GLU A 16 5.75 -11.05 11.22
C GLU A 16 5.84 -10.02 12.37
N GLU A 17 7.02 -9.47 12.64
CA GLU A 17 7.18 -8.39 13.61
C GLU A 17 6.44 -7.12 13.15
N GLU A 18 5.56 -6.60 14.01
CA GLU A 18 4.72 -5.44 13.71
C GLU A 18 5.53 -4.21 13.25
N GLN A 19 6.71 -3.97 13.86
CA GLN A 19 7.62 -2.90 13.45
C GLN A 19 8.12 -3.00 12.01
N ASN A 20 8.12 -4.20 11.42
CA ASN A 20 8.63 -4.48 10.08
C ASN A 20 7.51 -4.50 9.02
N GLN A 21 6.25 -4.26 9.42
CA GLN A 21 5.11 -4.21 8.50
C GLN A 21 5.02 -2.89 7.73
N GLY A 22 5.94 -1.95 8.00
CA GLY A 22 5.97 -0.62 7.40
C GLY A 22 5.03 0.35 8.12
N ALA A 23 5.14 1.64 7.77
CA ALA A 23 4.14 2.61 8.20
C ALA A 23 2.85 2.32 7.43
N ASP A 24 1.81 1.93 8.16
CA ASP A 24 0.45 1.81 7.65
C ASP A 24 0.02 3.13 6.96
N PHE A 25 -1.04 3.11 6.14
CA PHE A 25 -1.49 4.24 5.31
C PHE A 25 -1.43 5.60 6.04
N ASP A 26 -0.33 6.33 5.84
CA ASP A 26 -0.09 7.60 6.50
C ASP A 26 -0.91 8.74 5.85
N THR A 27 -0.90 9.91 6.48
CA THR A 27 -1.64 11.07 5.99
C THR A 27 -1.24 11.44 4.55
N ALA A 28 0.04 11.31 4.20
CA ALA A 28 0.53 11.60 2.86
C ALA A 28 -0.02 10.59 1.83
N THR A 29 -0.06 9.31 2.18
CA THR A 29 -0.61 8.25 1.34
C THR A 29 -2.10 8.48 1.09
N TRP A 30 -2.87 8.82 2.13
CA TRP A 30 -4.29 9.18 1.97
C TRP A 30 -4.50 10.40 1.08
N PHE A 31 -3.71 11.46 1.26
CA PHE A 31 -3.78 12.66 0.44
C PHE A 31 -3.58 12.34 -1.05
N TRP A 32 -2.52 11.58 -1.38
CA TRP A 32 -2.24 11.21 -2.76
C TRP A 32 -3.27 10.25 -3.33
N LEU A 33 -3.76 9.28 -2.56
CA LEU A 33 -4.83 8.38 -3.02
C LEU A 33 -6.10 9.15 -3.40
N ILE A 34 -6.53 10.11 -2.59
CA ILE A 34 -7.73 10.89 -2.87
C ILE A 34 -7.53 11.78 -4.11
N ILE A 35 -6.38 12.45 -4.20
CA ILE A 35 -6.12 13.37 -5.33
C ILE A 35 -6.01 12.60 -6.65
N LEU A 36 -5.15 11.58 -6.68
CA LEU A 36 -4.85 10.84 -7.90
C LEU A 36 -5.98 9.89 -8.28
N GLY A 37 -6.63 9.26 -7.30
CA GLY A 37 -7.67 8.25 -7.52
C GLY A 37 -9.07 8.82 -7.70
N VAL A 38 -9.36 10.02 -7.18
CA VAL A 38 -10.71 10.59 -7.21
C VAL A 38 -10.73 11.98 -7.83
N ILE A 39 -10.01 12.95 -7.27
CA ILE A 39 -10.15 14.36 -7.66
C ILE A 39 -9.73 14.58 -9.12
N ILE A 40 -8.55 14.08 -9.53
CA ILE A 40 -8.07 14.25 -10.90
C ILE A 40 -9.00 13.53 -11.90
N PRO A 41 -9.37 12.25 -11.72
CA PRO A 41 -10.31 11.59 -12.62
C PRO A 41 -11.66 12.32 -12.75
N VAL A 42 -12.23 12.79 -11.64
CA VAL A 42 -13.48 13.56 -11.66
C VAL A 42 -13.29 14.88 -12.40
N ALA A 43 -12.20 15.62 -12.15
CA ALA A 43 -11.91 16.87 -12.85
C ALA A 43 -11.76 16.68 -14.36
N VAL A 44 -11.06 15.63 -14.79
CA VAL A 44 -10.93 15.27 -16.21
C VAL A 44 -12.27 14.87 -16.79
N ALA A 45 -13.08 14.09 -16.07
CA ALA A 45 -14.43 13.72 -16.49
C ALA A 45 -15.35 14.94 -16.57
N VAL A 46 -15.26 15.93 -15.69
CA VAL A 46 -16.07 17.15 -15.83
C VAL A 46 -15.59 17.98 -17.03
N TRP A 47 -14.26 18.13 -17.19
CA TRP A 47 -13.70 18.88 -18.32
C TRP A 47 -14.08 18.28 -19.66
N GLY A 48 -13.98 16.96 -19.82
CA GLY A 48 -14.29 16.30 -21.09
C GLY A 48 -15.76 16.38 -21.51
N TRP A 49 -16.65 16.79 -20.61
CA TRP A 49 -18.09 16.87 -20.83
C TRP A 49 -18.63 18.31 -20.71
N ALA A 50 -17.77 19.30 -20.45
CA ALA A 50 -18.07 20.73 -20.43
C ALA A 50 -17.74 21.37 -21.78
#